data_AF-A0A956H1P6-F1
#
_entry.id   AF-A0A956H1P6-F1
#
_cell.length_a   1.000
_cell.length_b   1.000
_cell.length_c   1.000
_cell.angle_alpha   90.00
_cell.angle_beta   90.00
_cell.angle_gamma   90.00
#
_symmetry.space_group_name_H-M   'P 1'
#
loop_
_entity.id
_entity.type
_entity.pdbx_description
1 polymer ?
#
loop_
_entity_poly.entity_id
_entity_poly.type
_entity_poly.pdbx_seq_one_letter_code
_entity_poly.pdbx_strand_id
1 'polypeptide(L)'
;MAFLDGRVQAGRDRQKQALIAEAGKVGIQIHEILDLDGGAAETGKVVGDSLKAMFGGKLQIDGIQLFRLYTNGWAHAYVQPYSGFTPLPGEHYGVLPGSLPSPAIARSKSRRQPFDPNAGAEIAGFLGQSSALQAVMGQLAWDWPIGMGKVELDWTVQLRSVGDGSSQLVMQSGRYGGLTTYDVGFAVWLRLCGAIHGSLAQAAWPAQWFPVQPRFVGLSGGPPQPEQPHSPAAQAVSAPQGSAVSVQLDYGPAIAQALQPHLGKRVWLGEGPAQKMANVRQHVLPGQISNVPLLAAIDLTTFGSAKDAIAVTNTLLIAKEFDDVICIELAAIRAVPEGQRSMASKVSIVVDGRGTMGIPVGIDFEPVHALLQAVARVNEGGAGPVHAEVSAFVGEGPGQLSAGEAEALANQLQAAMLTGSVDDKINAAARQLLAGAYQAAIDAYLQIAALHPERTGVCYGQIGAGLFFIGHYERAIEYYQAAKQHGADPRMMDDNIAEARGKLGG
;
A
#
# COMPACT_ATOMS: atom_id res chain seq x y z
N MET A 1 9.80 -8.38 -13.91
CA MET A 1 10.55 -7.10 -13.90
C MET A 1 10.55 -6.49 -15.34
N ALA A 2 11.47 -5.57 -15.72
CA ALA A 2 11.59 -4.67 -16.91
C ALA A 2 10.46 -4.48 -17.94
N PHE A 3 9.82 -5.51 -18.51
CA PHE A 3 8.59 -5.27 -19.27
C PHE A 3 7.47 -4.80 -18.33
N LEU A 4 7.41 -5.35 -17.11
CA LEU A 4 6.61 -4.80 -16.04
C LEU A 4 7.18 -3.50 -15.49
N ASP A 5 8.48 -3.40 -15.25
CA ASP A 5 9.04 -2.18 -14.63
C ASP A 5 8.94 -1.00 -15.61
N GLY A 6 9.08 -1.25 -16.91
CA GLY A 6 8.82 -0.29 -17.99
C GLY A 6 7.34 0.03 -18.17
N ARG A 7 6.41 -0.90 -17.87
CA ARG A 7 4.97 -0.60 -17.79
C ARG A 7 4.61 0.21 -16.53
N VAL A 8 5.25 -0.08 -15.40
CA VAL A 8 5.14 0.66 -14.14
C VAL A 8 5.67 2.07 -14.35
N GLN A 9 6.88 2.20 -14.90
CA GLN A 9 7.51 3.46 -15.22
C GLN A 9 6.70 4.25 -16.26
N ALA A 10 6.22 3.63 -17.34
CA ALA A 10 5.32 4.29 -18.29
C ALA A 10 3.99 4.71 -17.64
N GLY A 11 3.49 3.97 -16.65
CA GLY A 11 2.32 4.36 -15.85
C GLY A 11 2.61 5.62 -15.00
N ARG A 12 3.71 5.59 -14.23
CA ARG A 12 4.21 6.70 -13.43
C ARG A 12 4.56 7.92 -14.27
N ASP A 13 5.10 7.73 -15.47
CA ASP A 13 5.45 8.82 -16.41
C ASP A 13 4.21 9.40 -17.10
N ARG A 14 3.20 8.60 -17.44
CA ARG A 14 1.89 9.15 -17.87
C ARG A 14 1.27 10.01 -16.79
N GLN A 15 1.30 9.55 -15.53
CA GLN A 15 0.82 10.36 -14.41
C GLN A 15 1.67 11.62 -14.23
N LYS A 16 3.00 11.53 -14.30
CA LYS A 16 3.91 12.69 -14.31
C LYS A 16 3.55 13.71 -15.39
N GLN A 17 3.28 13.28 -16.63
CA GLN A 17 2.84 14.16 -17.70
C GLN A 17 1.44 14.77 -17.45
N ALA A 18 0.51 14.03 -16.86
CA ALA A 18 -0.78 14.57 -16.44
C ALA A 18 -0.61 15.67 -15.37
N LEU A 19 0.28 15.45 -14.39
CA LEU A 19 0.61 16.43 -13.36
C LEU A 19 1.31 17.67 -13.92
N ILE A 20 2.24 17.50 -14.87
CA ILE A 20 2.85 18.61 -15.62
C ILE A 20 1.78 19.43 -16.36
N ALA A 21 0.84 18.75 -17.03
CA ALA A 21 -0.26 19.43 -17.73
C ALA A 21 -1.22 20.14 -16.76
N GLU A 22 -1.58 19.53 -15.62
CA GLU A 22 -2.42 20.18 -14.60
C GLU A 22 -1.75 21.41 -14.00
N ALA A 23 -0.46 21.31 -13.64
CA ALA A 23 0.35 22.42 -13.14
C ALA A 23 0.38 23.58 -14.16
N GLY A 24 0.58 23.26 -15.44
CA GLY A 24 0.58 24.24 -16.55
C GLY A 24 -0.75 24.98 -16.70
N LYS A 25 -1.90 24.31 -16.55
CA LYS A 25 -3.25 24.93 -16.63
C LYS A 25 -3.44 26.08 -15.62
N VAL A 26 -2.70 26.08 -14.51
CA VAL A 26 -2.81 27.08 -13.43
C VAL A 26 -1.55 27.94 -13.26
N GLY A 27 -0.62 27.91 -14.22
CA GLY A 27 0.58 28.76 -14.20
C GLY A 27 1.63 28.35 -13.16
N ILE A 28 1.61 27.10 -12.70
CA ILE A 28 2.71 26.55 -11.89
C ILE A 28 3.88 26.23 -12.82
N GLN A 29 5.06 26.75 -12.48
CA GLN A 29 6.33 26.39 -13.08
C GLN A 29 6.89 25.18 -12.33
N ILE A 30 7.34 24.16 -13.06
CA ILE A 30 8.03 23.01 -12.48
C ILE A 30 9.52 23.26 -12.61
N HIS A 31 10.21 23.29 -11.48
CA HIS A 31 11.65 23.54 -11.41
C HIS A 31 12.45 22.23 -11.48
N GLU A 32 11.98 21.21 -10.78
CA GLU A 32 12.63 19.91 -10.68
C GLU A 32 11.56 18.82 -10.47
N ILE A 33 11.79 17.63 -11.03
CA ILE A 33 11.03 16.42 -10.69
C ILE A 33 12.06 15.36 -10.31
N LEU A 34 11.98 14.84 -9.08
CA LEU A 34 12.83 13.77 -8.58
C LEU A 34 12.01 12.49 -8.50
N ASP A 35 12.34 11.50 -9.34
CA ASP A 35 11.89 10.12 -9.18
C ASP A 35 12.75 9.44 -8.09
N LEU A 36 12.09 8.95 -7.04
CA LEU A 36 12.69 8.26 -5.91
C LEU A 36 12.11 6.86 -5.83
N ASP A 37 12.81 5.87 -6.41
CA ASP A 37 12.44 4.47 -6.30
C ASP A 37 12.73 3.91 -4.90
N GLY A 38 11.98 2.88 -4.49
CA GLY A 38 12.11 2.24 -3.17
C GLY A 38 13.48 1.62 -2.85
N GLY A 39 14.41 1.59 -3.81
CA GLY A 39 15.80 1.18 -3.61
C GLY A 39 16.75 2.30 -3.11
N ALA A 40 16.32 3.56 -3.13
CA ALA A 40 17.12 4.68 -2.59
C ALA A 40 17.08 4.67 -1.06
N ALA A 41 18.18 4.21 -0.45
CA ALA A 41 18.28 3.93 0.98
C ALA A 41 18.13 5.18 1.89
N GLU A 42 17.88 4.90 3.17
CA GLU A 42 17.68 5.82 4.29
C GLU A 42 16.33 6.57 4.33
N THR A 43 16.01 7.45 3.37
CA THR A 43 14.79 8.29 3.49
C THR A 43 13.48 7.50 3.37
N GLY A 44 13.49 6.38 2.65
CA GLY A 44 12.31 5.51 2.46
C GLY A 44 11.88 4.71 3.71
N LYS A 45 12.79 4.45 4.66
CA LYS A 45 12.49 3.62 5.84
C LYS A 45 11.47 4.29 6.79
N VAL A 46 11.71 5.57 7.12
CA VAL A 46 10.83 6.37 8.00
C VAL A 46 9.44 6.53 7.37
N VAL A 47 9.39 6.72 6.06
CA VAL A 47 8.16 6.85 5.28
C VAL A 47 7.38 5.52 5.25
N GLY A 48 8.05 4.39 5.00
CA GLY A 48 7.42 3.09 4.82
C GLY A 48 6.64 2.57 6.04
N ASP A 49 7.17 2.71 7.26
CA ASP A 49 6.57 2.09 8.44
C ASP A 49 5.33 2.83 8.96
N SER A 50 5.30 4.17 8.89
CA SER A 50 4.09 4.95 9.18
C SER A 50 2.97 4.72 8.15
N LEU A 51 3.29 4.22 6.96
CA LEU A 51 2.37 4.06 5.84
C LEU A 51 1.76 2.65 5.76
N LYS A 52 2.50 1.59 6.08
CA LYS A 52 1.98 0.21 6.16
C LYS A 52 0.73 0.10 7.05
N ALA A 53 0.66 0.89 8.12
CA ALA A 53 -0.43 0.87 9.09
C ALA A 53 -1.78 1.36 8.52
N MET A 54 -1.80 2.31 7.58
CA MET A 54 -3.05 2.90 7.06
C MET A 54 -3.63 2.14 5.86
N PHE A 55 -2.80 1.57 4.99
CA PHE A 55 -3.27 0.94 3.75
C PHE A 55 -3.55 -0.59 3.85
N GLY A 56 -3.83 -1.08 5.07
CA GLY A 56 -4.31 -2.44 5.30
C GLY A 56 -3.36 -3.55 4.80
N GLY A 57 -2.05 -3.30 4.81
CA GLY A 57 -1.01 -4.26 4.43
C GLY A 57 -0.94 -4.66 2.94
N LYS A 58 -1.87 -4.21 2.09
CA LYS A 58 -1.97 -4.62 0.67
C LYS A 58 -1.40 -3.63 -0.35
N LEU A 59 -1.26 -2.35 0.02
CA LEU A 59 -0.60 -1.35 -0.82
C LEU A 59 0.74 -1.01 -0.17
N GLN A 60 1.82 -1.07 -0.95
CA GLN A 60 3.17 -0.73 -0.51
C GLN A 60 3.68 0.42 -1.38
N ILE A 61 4.30 1.43 -0.76
CA ILE A 61 4.93 2.50 -1.54
C ILE A 61 6.25 1.98 -2.08
N ASP A 62 6.33 1.84 -3.40
CA ASP A 62 7.51 1.35 -4.13
C ASP A 62 8.14 2.41 -5.05
N GLY A 63 7.56 3.62 -5.09
CA GLY A 63 8.13 4.78 -5.75
C GLY A 63 7.45 6.07 -5.32
N ILE A 64 8.20 7.16 -5.36
CA ILE A 64 7.76 8.52 -5.04
C ILE A 64 8.24 9.47 -6.14
N GLN A 65 7.39 10.40 -6.57
CA GLN A 65 7.79 11.55 -7.37
C GLN A 65 7.63 12.83 -6.57
N LEU A 66 8.75 13.53 -6.35
CA LEU A 66 8.77 14.85 -5.74
C LEU A 66 8.87 15.91 -6.83
N PHE A 67 7.83 16.73 -6.94
CA PHE A 67 7.78 17.90 -7.83
C PHE A 67 8.17 19.13 -7.00
N ARG A 68 9.23 19.84 -7.41
CA ARG A 68 9.55 21.18 -6.89
C ARG A 68 8.92 22.22 -7.80
N LEU A 69 8.11 23.08 -7.22
CA LEU A 69 7.16 23.93 -7.91
C LEU A 69 7.41 25.40 -7.56
N TYR A 70 7.16 26.28 -8.52
CA TYR A 70 7.18 27.73 -8.34
C TYR A 70 5.90 28.35 -8.91
N THR A 71 5.34 29.32 -8.21
CA THR A 71 4.20 30.11 -8.68
C THR A 71 4.41 31.55 -8.29
N ASN A 72 4.53 32.46 -9.26
CA ASN A 72 4.75 33.89 -9.02
C ASN A 72 5.95 34.18 -8.07
N GLY A 73 7.03 33.40 -8.18
CA GLY A 73 8.22 33.50 -7.32
C GLY A 73 8.13 32.79 -5.97
N TRP A 74 6.96 32.25 -5.60
CA TRP A 74 6.78 31.44 -4.38
C TRP A 74 7.11 29.97 -4.64
N ALA A 75 8.00 29.39 -3.83
CA ALA A 75 8.39 27.99 -3.89
C ALA A 75 7.42 27.10 -3.08
N HIS A 76 7.03 25.98 -3.67
CA HIS A 76 6.20 24.94 -3.04
C HIS A 76 6.56 23.56 -3.63
N ALA A 77 5.95 22.50 -3.12
CA ALA A 77 6.24 21.14 -3.59
C ALA A 77 5.00 20.25 -3.57
N TYR A 78 5.00 19.23 -4.42
CA TYR A 78 4.02 18.15 -4.41
C TYR A 78 4.72 16.80 -4.39
N VAL A 79 4.23 15.86 -3.58
CA VAL A 79 4.76 14.51 -3.48
C VAL A 79 3.69 13.51 -3.91
N GLN A 80 3.97 12.77 -4.99
CA GLN A 80 3.13 11.70 -5.55
C GLN A 80 3.72 10.32 -5.19
N PRO A 81 3.17 9.60 -4.20
CA PRO A 81 3.52 8.21 -3.92
C PRO A 81 2.84 7.24 -4.91
N TYR A 82 3.44 6.08 -5.12
CA TYR A 82 2.95 5.00 -5.98
C TYR A 82 3.03 3.64 -5.31
N SER A 83 2.10 2.74 -5.69
CA SER A 83 2.18 1.30 -5.47
C SER A 83 2.11 0.62 -6.85
N GLY A 84 3.25 0.18 -7.36
CA GLY A 84 3.45 -0.21 -8.75
C GLY A 84 3.17 0.98 -9.67
N PHE A 85 2.23 0.78 -10.61
CA PHE A 85 1.73 1.84 -11.49
C PHE A 85 0.58 2.66 -10.89
N THR A 86 0.08 2.30 -9.70
CA THR A 86 -1.11 2.94 -9.10
C THR A 86 -0.68 4.18 -8.29
N PRO A 87 -1.13 5.40 -8.64
CA PRO A 87 -0.87 6.56 -7.81
C PRO A 87 -1.71 6.49 -6.52
N LEU A 88 -1.06 6.84 -5.42
CA LEU A 88 -1.64 6.88 -4.06
C LEU A 88 -1.89 8.34 -3.62
N PRO A 89 -2.63 8.60 -2.52
CA PRO A 89 -2.90 9.97 -2.08
C PRO A 89 -1.62 10.73 -1.76
N GLY A 90 -1.27 11.73 -2.58
CA GLY A 90 -0.09 12.57 -2.39
C GLY A 90 -0.28 13.69 -1.36
N GLU A 91 0.72 14.56 -1.25
CA GLU A 91 0.70 15.73 -0.34
C GLU A 91 1.33 16.95 -1.01
N HIS A 92 0.64 18.10 -0.92
CA HIS A 92 1.16 19.42 -1.29
C HIS A 92 1.77 20.10 -0.06
N TYR A 93 2.86 20.81 -0.26
CA TYR A 93 3.68 21.45 0.77
C TYR A 93 4.00 22.89 0.37
N GLY A 94 3.83 23.84 1.30
CA GLY A 94 4.20 25.24 1.08
C GLY A 94 4.50 25.97 2.37
N VAL A 95 5.23 27.08 2.28
CA VAL A 95 5.48 28.00 3.40
C VAL A 95 4.92 29.37 3.04
N LEU A 96 3.98 29.87 3.83
CA LEU A 96 3.25 31.12 3.58
C LEU A 96 3.71 32.21 4.56
N PRO A 97 3.87 33.47 4.11
CA PRO A 97 4.17 34.57 5.03
C PRO A 97 2.95 34.89 5.92
N GLY A 98 3.23 35.18 7.19
CA GLY A 98 2.27 35.28 8.28
C GLY A 98 2.20 33.98 9.11
N SER A 99 1.75 34.10 10.36
CA SER A 99 1.71 32.99 11.31
C SER A 99 0.43 32.94 12.16
N LEU A 100 0.24 31.83 12.88
CA LEU A 100 -0.88 31.55 13.77
C LEU A 100 -0.36 31.19 15.18
N PRO A 101 -1.02 31.62 16.27
CA PRO A 101 -0.61 31.31 17.65
C PRO A 101 -0.77 29.84 18.03
N SER A 102 -1.54 29.06 17.27
CA SER A 102 -1.77 27.64 17.46
C SER A 102 -1.77 26.93 16.10
N PRO A 103 -1.31 25.66 16.00
CA PRO A 103 -1.51 24.87 14.79
C PRO A 103 -3.00 24.61 14.55
N ALA A 104 -3.37 24.25 13.32
CA ALA A 104 -4.73 23.81 13.01
C ALA A 104 -4.71 22.65 12.01
N ILE A 105 -5.77 21.83 12.06
CA ILE A 105 -5.95 20.66 11.18
C ILE A 105 -7.42 20.56 10.77
N ALA A 106 -7.68 20.29 9.50
CA ALA A 106 -9.01 20.05 8.96
C ALA A 106 -9.29 18.54 8.87
N ARG A 107 -10.15 18.04 9.75
CA ARG A 107 -10.56 16.62 9.84
C ARG A 107 -12.00 16.36 9.40
N SER A 108 -12.76 17.39 9.01
CA SER A 108 -14.18 17.26 8.71
C SER A 108 -14.61 17.86 7.38
N LYS A 109 -15.48 17.12 6.67
CA LYS A 109 -16.31 17.62 5.55
C LYS A 109 -17.28 18.74 5.96
N SER A 110 -17.40 19.06 7.26
CA SER A 110 -18.26 20.13 7.79
C SER A 110 -17.85 21.51 7.26
N ARG A 111 -18.71 22.13 6.46
CA ARG A 111 -18.53 23.53 6.00
C ARG A 111 -18.62 24.56 7.13
N ARG A 112 -19.22 24.22 8.28
CA ARG A 112 -19.39 25.14 9.43
C ARG A 112 -18.21 25.13 10.39
N GLN A 113 -17.52 24.00 10.51
CA GLN A 113 -16.37 23.84 11.38
C GLN A 113 -15.43 22.79 10.77
N PRO A 114 -14.69 23.16 9.70
CA PRO A 114 -13.80 22.22 9.03
C PRO A 114 -12.54 21.93 9.85
N PHE A 115 -12.08 22.91 10.64
CA PHE A 115 -10.91 22.82 11.51
C PHE A 115 -11.26 22.27 12.90
N ASP A 116 -10.40 21.38 13.39
CA ASP A 116 -10.49 20.72 14.68
C ASP A 116 -10.21 21.72 15.84
N PRO A 117 -11.18 22.00 16.73
CA PRO A 117 -10.98 22.94 17.84
C PRO A 117 -9.97 22.42 18.87
N ASN A 118 -9.68 21.12 18.92
CA ASN A 118 -8.70 20.56 19.86
C ASN A 118 -7.26 20.96 19.52
N ALA A 119 -6.99 21.33 18.26
CA ALA A 119 -5.70 21.89 17.85
C ALA A 119 -5.54 23.38 18.22
N GLY A 120 -6.64 24.07 18.52
CA GLY A 120 -6.67 25.49 18.88
C GLY A 120 -8.02 26.12 18.60
N ALA A 121 -8.92 26.14 19.59
CA ALA A 121 -10.33 26.50 19.40
C ALA A 121 -10.55 27.91 18.80
N GLU A 122 -9.76 28.90 19.23
CA GLU A 122 -9.81 30.28 18.71
C GLU A 122 -9.43 30.34 17.23
N ILE A 123 -8.38 29.62 16.83
CA ILE A 123 -7.90 29.57 15.44
C ILE A 123 -8.82 28.73 14.55
N ALA A 124 -9.37 27.63 15.06
CA ALA A 124 -10.40 26.87 14.36
C ALA A 124 -11.67 27.72 14.12
N GLY A 125 -12.08 28.53 15.11
CA GLY A 125 -13.19 29.46 14.99
C GLY A 125 -12.91 30.60 14.00
N PHE A 126 -11.74 31.23 14.08
CA PHE A 126 -11.31 32.32 13.20
C PHE A 126 -11.15 31.87 11.73
N LEU A 127 -10.41 30.78 11.48
CA LEU A 127 -10.30 30.19 10.13
C LEU A 127 -11.67 29.73 9.61
N GLY A 128 -12.53 29.21 10.49
CA GLY A 128 -13.90 28.83 10.19
C GLY A 128 -14.81 29.99 9.75
N GLN A 129 -14.46 31.26 10.04
CA GLN A 129 -15.23 32.45 9.63
C GLN A 129 -14.80 33.02 8.27
N SER A 130 -13.64 32.63 7.74
CA SER A 130 -13.15 33.11 6.45
C SER A 130 -13.98 32.54 5.29
N SER A 131 -14.78 33.40 4.65
CA SER A 131 -15.67 33.00 3.53
C SER A 131 -14.88 32.50 2.31
N ALA A 132 -13.72 33.08 2.04
CA ALA A 132 -12.78 32.61 1.01
C ALA A 132 -12.29 31.19 1.35
N LEU A 133 -11.93 30.94 2.61
CA LEU A 133 -11.48 29.61 3.05
C LEU A 133 -12.62 28.60 2.99
N GLN A 134 -13.82 28.91 3.51
CA GLN A 134 -15.01 28.05 3.39
C GLN A 134 -15.32 27.66 1.94
N ALA A 135 -15.20 28.60 0.99
CA ALA A 135 -15.43 28.36 -0.43
C ALA A 135 -14.42 27.36 -1.04
N VAL A 136 -13.18 27.34 -0.56
CA VAL A 136 -12.15 26.38 -1.00
C VAL A 136 -12.25 25.05 -0.23
N MET A 137 -12.50 25.07 1.07
CA MET A 137 -12.73 23.85 1.88
C MET A 137 -13.90 23.02 1.31
N GLY A 138 -14.93 23.68 0.77
CA GLY A 138 -16.05 23.03 0.09
C GLY A 138 -15.72 22.40 -1.27
N GLN A 139 -14.50 22.58 -1.79
CA GLN A 139 -13.97 21.97 -3.02
C GLN A 139 -13.01 20.80 -2.75
N LEU A 140 -12.52 20.64 -1.51
CA LEU A 140 -11.55 19.59 -1.18
C LEU A 140 -12.17 18.19 -1.34
N ALA A 141 -11.42 17.31 -2.00
CA ALA A 141 -11.71 15.88 -2.01
C ALA A 141 -11.13 15.23 -0.73
N TRP A 142 -11.91 14.32 -0.14
CA TRP A 142 -11.63 13.64 1.14
C TRP A 142 -11.46 12.13 0.96
N ASP A 143 -11.50 11.68 -0.28
CA ASP A 143 -11.27 10.32 -0.68
C ASP A 143 -10.45 10.27 -1.97
N TRP A 144 -9.77 9.14 -2.13
CA TRP A 144 -8.96 8.81 -3.28
C TRP A 144 -9.39 7.42 -3.79
N PRO A 145 -10.18 7.34 -4.88
CA PRO A 145 -10.68 6.07 -5.40
C PRO A 145 -9.55 5.28 -6.07
N ILE A 146 -9.41 4.01 -5.66
CA ILE A 146 -8.41 3.06 -6.16
C ILE A 146 -9.13 1.79 -6.63
N GLY A 147 -9.18 1.59 -7.95
CA GLY A 147 -9.97 0.51 -8.55
C GLY A 147 -11.45 0.66 -8.17
N MET A 148 -11.97 -0.28 -7.38
CA MET A 148 -13.35 -0.26 -6.87
C MET A 148 -13.42 0.04 -5.36
N GLY A 149 -12.26 0.26 -4.72
CA GLY A 149 -12.17 0.77 -3.36
C GLY A 149 -11.91 2.28 -3.35
N LYS A 150 -11.84 2.84 -2.15
CA LYS A 150 -11.36 4.21 -1.91
C LYS A 150 -10.55 4.25 -0.63
N VAL A 151 -9.59 5.16 -0.59
CA VAL A 151 -8.88 5.55 0.63
C VAL A 151 -9.57 6.80 1.15
N GLU A 152 -10.13 6.77 2.35
CA GLU A 152 -10.64 7.98 3.01
C GLU A 152 -9.47 8.71 3.69
N LEU A 153 -9.52 10.04 3.69
CA LEU A 153 -8.47 10.90 4.25
C LEU A 153 -8.91 11.42 5.62
N ASP A 154 -8.24 10.97 6.69
CA ASP A 154 -8.52 11.37 8.08
C ASP A 154 -8.32 12.88 8.33
N TRP A 155 -7.54 13.54 7.46
CA TRP A 155 -7.35 14.98 7.41
C TRP A 155 -7.03 15.41 5.98
N THR A 156 -7.39 16.64 5.62
CA THR A 156 -7.09 17.19 4.28
C THR A 156 -6.15 18.39 4.30
N VAL A 157 -6.13 19.19 5.37
CA VAL A 157 -5.30 20.40 5.49
C VAL A 157 -4.73 20.48 6.89
N GLN A 158 -3.46 20.86 7.05
CA GLN A 158 -2.92 21.30 8.35
C GLN A 158 -1.90 22.43 8.18
N LEU A 159 -1.78 23.27 9.20
CA LEU A 159 -0.85 24.38 9.26
C LEU A 159 -0.22 24.53 10.65
N ARG A 160 1.03 24.98 10.67
CA ARG A 160 1.84 25.25 11.88
C ARG A 160 2.71 26.49 11.67
N SER A 161 2.99 27.25 12.73
CA SER A 161 4.05 28.27 12.72
C SER A 161 5.44 27.62 12.57
N VAL A 162 6.31 28.29 11.80
CA VAL A 162 7.72 27.92 11.63
C VAL A 162 8.63 28.60 12.67
N GLY A 163 8.19 29.70 13.29
CA GLY A 163 8.96 30.47 14.28
C GLY A 163 9.48 31.83 13.78
N ASP A 164 9.53 32.02 12.46
CA ASP A 164 10.14 33.17 11.76
C ASP A 164 9.11 34.19 11.24
N GLY A 165 7.83 34.04 11.61
CA GLY A 165 6.73 34.81 11.02
C GLY A 165 6.10 34.18 9.78
N SER A 166 6.48 32.94 9.42
CA SER A 166 5.82 32.13 8.39
C SER A 166 5.05 30.93 8.96
N SER A 167 4.15 30.38 8.14
CA SER A 167 3.41 29.16 8.41
C SER A 167 3.75 28.07 7.38
N GLN A 168 4.07 26.86 7.83
CA GLN A 168 4.11 25.71 6.94
C GLN A 168 2.70 25.15 6.79
N LEU A 169 2.25 25.01 5.54
CA LEU A 169 0.96 24.46 5.14
C LEU A 169 1.17 23.11 4.43
N VAL A 170 0.35 22.12 4.77
CA VAL A 170 0.30 20.83 4.07
C VAL A 170 -1.15 20.51 3.71
N MET A 171 -1.38 20.02 2.49
CA MET A 171 -2.67 19.51 2.04
C MET A 171 -2.53 18.08 1.52
N GLN A 172 -3.33 17.13 2.03
CA GLN A 172 -3.45 15.82 1.38
C GLN A 172 -4.21 15.96 0.06
N SER A 173 -3.66 15.34 -0.98
CA SER A 173 -4.35 15.26 -2.26
C SER A 173 -5.43 14.20 -2.19
N GLY A 174 -6.69 14.62 -2.19
CA GLY A 174 -7.77 13.81 -2.77
C GLY A 174 -7.63 13.76 -4.30
N ARG A 175 -8.53 13.02 -4.96
CA ARG A 175 -8.55 12.93 -6.43
C ARG A 175 -9.52 13.94 -7.03
N TYR A 176 -9.05 14.66 -8.03
CA TYR A 176 -9.84 15.59 -8.84
C TYR A 176 -9.83 15.08 -10.30
N GLY A 177 -10.82 15.46 -11.11
CA GLY A 177 -10.96 15.01 -12.50
C GLY A 177 -11.74 13.70 -12.70
N GLY A 178 -11.74 13.20 -13.94
CA GLY A 178 -12.55 12.06 -14.43
C GLY A 178 -11.90 10.68 -14.27
N LEU A 179 -12.44 9.69 -14.97
CA LEU A 179 -12.10 8.26 -14.80
C LEU A 179 -10.61 7.95 -15.12
N THR A 180 -10.06 8.63 -16.13
CA THR A 180 -8.71 8.42 -16.69
C THR A 180 -7.67 9.38 -16.11
N THR A 181 -8.08 10.55 -15.62
CA THR A 181 -7.22 11.58 -15.03
C THR A 181 -7.15 11.47 -13.51
N TYR A 182 -5.95 11.54 -12.95
CA TYR A 182 -5.73 11.76 -11.52
C TYR A 182 -5.19 13.18 -11.33
N ASP A 183 -6.05 14.19 -11.51
CA ASP A 183 -5.68 15.56 -11.16
C ASP A 183 -5.55 15.62 -9.62
N VAL A 184 -4.51 16.26 -9.12
CA VAL A 184 -4.14 16.31 -7.69
C VAL A 184 -4.58 17.61 -7.01
N GLY A 185 -5.28 18.46 -7.77
CA GLY A 185 -5.92 19.65 -7.27
C GLY A 185 -4.97 20.82 -7.13
N PHE A 186 -4.01 20.98 -8.03
CA PHE A 186 -3.12 22.16 -8.07
C PHE A 186 -3.91 23.48 -8.07
N ALA A 187 -5.04 23.52 -8.79
CA ALA A 187 -5.96 24.65 -8.78
C ALA A 187 -6.59 24.90 -7.39
N VAL A 188 -6.90 23.84 -6.64
CA VAL A 188 -7.48 23.90 -5.29
C VAL A 188 -6.40 24.30 -4.29
N TRP A 189 -5.20 23.75 -4.41
CA TRP A 189 -4.01 24.09 -3.62
C TRP A 189 -3.68 25.58 -3.67
N LEU A 190 -3.55 26.17 -4.87
CA LEU A 190 -3.24 27.61 -4.99
C LEU A 190 -4.36 28.49 -4.39
N ARG A 191 -5.64 28.13 -4.59
CA ARG A 191 -6.77 28.83 -3.96
C ARG A 191 -6.75 28.70 -2.43
N LEU A 192 -6.38 27.53 -1.92
CA LEU A 192 -6.26 27.25 -0.48
C LEU A 192 -5.14 28.10 0.13
N CYS A 193 -3.98 28.15 -0.52
CA CYS A 193 -2.84 28.97 -0.10
C CYS A 193 -3.21 30.45 -0.04
N GLY A 194 -3.89 30.99 -1.07
CA GLY A 194 -4.35 32.37 -1.08
C GLY A 194 -5.37 32.68 0.02
N ALA A 195 -6.36 31.80 0.23
CA ALA A 195 -7.38 31.97 1.26
C ALA A 195 -6.81 31.89 2.69
N ILE A 196 -5.85 30.99 2.91
CA ILE A 196 -5.12 30.86 4.17
C ILE A 196 -4.24 32.09 4.40
N HIS A 197 -3.42 32.49 3.42
CA HIS A 197 -2.51 33.64 3.56
C HIS A 197 -3.26 34.93 3.94
N GLY A 198 -4.43 35.19 3.32
CA GLY A 198 -5.30 36.31 3.70
C GLY A 198 -5.89 36.24 5.11
N SER A 199 -5.71 35.11 5.80
CA SER A 199 -6.11 34.86 7.20
C SER A 199 -4.90 34.81 8.16
N LEU A 200 -3.65 34.83 7.69
CA LEU A 200 -2.46 34.75 8.56
C LEU A 200 -2.12 36.10 9.19
N ALA A 201 -1.78 36.10 10.48
CA ALA A 201 -1.36 37.33 11.16
C ALA A 201 0.08 37.70 10.80
N GLN A 202 0.36 38.99 10.62
CA GLN A 202 1.71 39.51 10.37
C GLN A 202 2.51 39.63 11.69
N ALA A 203 2.68 38.50 12.37
CA ALA A 203 3.37 38.37 13.64
C ALA A 203 4.19 37.06 13.68
N ALA A 204 5.31 37.06 14.39
CA ALA A 204 6.08 35.85 14.63
C ALA A 204 5.57 35.13 15.88
N TRP A 205 5.01 33.93 15.69
CA TRP A 205 4.68 33.00 16.77
C TRP A 205 5.74 31.90 16.87
N PRO A 206 6.03 31.33 18.05
CA PRO A 206 7.00 30.26 18.22
C PRO A 206 6.78 29.08 17.24
N ALA A 207 7.85 28.35 16.93
CA ALA A 207 7.77 27.15 16.10
C ALA A 207 6.84 26.11 16.74
N GLN A 208 5.97 25.52 15.93
CA GLN A 208 4.96 24.54 16.35
C GLN A 208 5.20 23.18 15.68
N TRP A 209 4.59 22.13 16.20
CA TRP A 209 4.43 20.82 15.55
C TRP A 209 3.11 20.75 14.77
N PHE A 210 3.03 19.84 13.80
CA PHE A 210 1.75 19.49 13.16
C PHE A 210 0.89 18.63 14.12
N PRO A 211 -0.44 18.78 14.11
CA PRO A 211 -1.33 17.90 14.89
C PRO A 211 -1.29 16.43 14.45
N VAL A 212 -0.99 16.17 13.16
CA VAL A 212 -0.68 14.83 12.63
C VAL A 212 0.59 14.95 11.78
N GLN A 213 1.55 14.05 11.97
CA GLN A 213 2.82 14.12 11.24
C GLN A 213 2.60 13.94 9.72
N PRO A 214 3.02 14.90 8.86
CA PRO A 214 2.92 14.74 7.40
C PRO A 214 3.89 13.67 6.91
N ARG A 215 3.46 12.91 5.90
CA ARG A 215 4.12 11.66 5.50
C ARG A 215 5.46 11.88 4.81
N PHE A 216 5.60 13.00 4.12
CA PHE A 216 6.74 13.30 3.24
C PHE A 216 7.48 14.60 3.61
N VAL A 217 7.33 15.08 4.86
CA VAL A 217 7.88 16.37 5.29
C VAL A 217 9.40 16.48 5.06
N GLY A 218 10.15 15.39 5.30
CA GLY A 218 11.60 15.34 5.07
C GLY A 218 12.01 15.38 3.60
N LEU A 219 11.14 14.98 2.67
CA LEU A 219 11.41 15.06 1.23
C LEU A 219 11.12 16.46 0.67
N SER A 220 10.13 17.16 1.25
CA SER A 220 9.70 18.49 0.77
C SER A 220 10.81 19.56 0.81
N GLY A 221 11.85 19.37 1.64
CA GLY A 221 12.86 20.40 1.92
C GLY A 221 12.32 21.55 2.78
N GLY A 222 11.17 21.34 3.44
CA GLY A 222 10.58 22.30 4.35
C GLY A 222 11.43 22.55 5.61
N PRO A 223 11.15 23.64 6.35
CA PRO A 223 11.90 23.98 7.54
C PRO A 223 11.81 22.87 8.60
N PRO A 224 12.87 22.65 9.39
CA PRO A 224 12.91 21.59 10.39
C PRO A 224 11.74 21.70 11.37
N GLN A 225 11.27 20.55 11.87
CA GLN A 225 10.34 20.54 12.99
C GLN A 225 11.09 20.70 14.30
N PRO A 226 10.57 21.49 15.26
CA PRO A 226 11.02 21.37 16.64
C PRO A 226 10.72 19.95 17.13
N GLU A 227 11.60 19.38 17.95
CA GLU A 227 11.34 18.09 18.59
C GLU A 227 10.01 18.17 19.35
N GLN A 228 9.11 17.23 19.03
CA GLN A 228 7.82 17.15 19.70
C GLN A 228 8.08 16.82 21.18
N PRO A 229 7.42 17.46 22.16
CA PRO A 229 7.72 17.22 23.55
C PRO A 229 7.25 15.80 23.85
N HIS A 230 8.20 14.90 24.05
CA HIS A 230 7.87 13.55 24.45
C HIS A 230 7.13 13.64 25.79
N SER A 231 5.84 13.28 25.78
CA SER A 231 5.10 13.00 27.00
C SER A 231 5.97 12.10 27.88
N PRO A 232 6.17 12.42 29.17
CA PRO A 232 7.25 11.83 29.96
C PRO A 232 7.04 10.34 30.22
N ALA A 233 7.53 9.52 29.28
CA ALA A 233 7.85 8.11 29.45
C ALA A 233 9.35 7.99 29.77
N ALA A 234 9.72 6.93 30.49
CA ALA A 234 10.98 6.84 31.22
C ALA A 234 12.25 7.04 30.37
N GLN A 235 13.24 7.71 30.96
CA GLN A 235 14.56 7.97 30.38
C GLN A 235 15.36 6.68 30.17
N ALA A 236 16.06 6.60 29.03
CA ALA A 236 17.29 5.84 28.86
C ALA A 236 18.30 6.68 28.05
N VAL A 237 19.60 6.51 28.31
CA VAL A 237 20.66 7.47 27.94
C VAL A 237 21.32 7.12 26.60
N SER A 238 21.76 8.14 25.83
CA SER A 238 22.39 8.06 24.48
C SER A 238 23.81 7.42 24.49
N ALA A 239 24.51 7.12 23.37
CA ALA A 239 24.40 7.41 21.92
C ALA A 239 25.15 6.26 21.12
N PRO A 240 25.57 6.34 19.83
CA PRO A 240 25.44 7.34 18.75
C PRO A 240 24.89 6.77 17.40
N GLN A 241 24.92 7.56 16.32
CA GLN A 241 24.50 7.17 14.97
C GLN A 241 25.45 6.15 14.31
N GLY A 242 24.90 5.11 13.66
CA GLY A 242 25.65 4.13 12.87
C GLY A 242 24.78 3.49 11.77
N SER A 243 25.40 3.17 10.64
CA SER A 243 24.72 2.59 9.46
C SER A 243 23.99 1.29 9.80
N ALA A 244 22.68 1.25 9.56
CA ALA A 244 21.83 0.13 9.96
C ALA A 244 21.97 -1.09 9.04
N VAL A 245 22.97 -1.92 9.30
CA VAL A 245 23.12 -3.27 8.72
C VAL A 245 21.87 -4.10 9.05
N SER A 246 21.12 -4.53 8.03
CA SER A 246 20.02 -5.49 8.20
C SER A 246 20.59 -6.90 8.34
N VAL A 247 20.73 -7.37 9.58
CA VAL A 247 21.13 -8.76 9.85
C VAL A 247 19.96 -9.68 9.54
N GLN A 248 20.06 -10.45 8.46
CA GLN A 248 19.15 -11.56 8.20
C GLN A 248 19.59 -12.75 9.05
N LEU A 249 18.70 -13.23 9.92
CA LEU A 249 18.95 -14.39 10.78
C LEU A 249 18.79 -15.68 9.97
N ASP A 250 19.77 -16.58 10.07
CA ASP A 250 19.66 -17.94 9.52
C ASP A 250 19.09 -18.89 10.59
N TYR A 251 17.85 -19.34 10.36
CA TYR A 251 17.16 -20.29 11.23
C TYR A 251 17.52 -21.76 10.94
N GLY A 252 18.12 -22.05 9.78
CA GLY A 252 18.38 -23.40 9.29
C GLY A 252 19.13 -24.30 10.28
N PRO A 253 20.32 -23.91 10.76
CA PRO A 253 21.10 -24.70 11.71
C PRO A 253 20.37 -24.98 13.04
N ALA A 254 19.67 -23.98 13.58
CA ALA A 254 18.95 -24.11 14.85
C ALA A 254 17.71 -25.00 14.73
N ILE A 255 16.96 -24.87 13.63
CA ILE A 255 15.81 -25.75 13.31
C ILE A 255 16.30 -27.19 13.09
N ALA A 256 17.38 -27.37 12.33
CA ALA A 256 17.98 -28.68 12.08
C ALA A 256 18.40 -29.37 13.39
N GLN A 257 19.13 -28.67 14.26
CA GLN A 257 19.55 -29.19 15.56
C GLN A 257 18.36 -29.57 16.45
N ALA A 258 17.32 -28.73 16.50
CA ALA A 258 16.16 -28.96 17.35
C ALA A 258 15.27 -30.12 16.87
N LEU A 259 15.16 -30.33 15.55
CA LEU A 259 14.37 -31.43 14.98
C LEU A 259 15.17 -32.73 14.82
N GLN A 260 16.51 -32.70 14.94
CA GLN A 260 17.38 -33.88 14.83
C GLN A 260 16.94 -35.10 15.67
N PRO A 261 16.48 -34.94 16.94
CA PRO A 261 16.01 -36.08 17.76
C PRO A 261 14.67 -36.67 17.30
N HIS A 262 13.94 -35.96 16.43
CA HIS A 262 12.57 -36.27 16.04
C HIS A 262 12.44 -36.75 14.58
N LEU A 263 13.52 -36.75 13.80
CA LEU A 263 13.51 -37.13 12.39
C LEU A 263 12.98 -38.55 12.18
N GLY A 264 12.17 -38.73 11.14
CA GLY A 264 11.64 -40.06 10.82
C GLY A 264 10.50 -40.02 9.80
N LYS A 265 9.45 -40.80 10.08
CA LYS A 265 8.33 -40.96 9.14
C LYS A 265 7.45 -39.72 8.98
N ARG A 266 7.56 -38.73 9.89
CA ARG A 266 6.64 -37.58 9.99
C ARG A 266 7.35 -36.24 10.28
N VAL A 267 8.67 -36.24 10.45
CA VAL A 267 9.49 -35.03 10.62
C VAL A 267 10.66 -35.13 9.65
N TRP A 268 10.84 -34.07 8.86
CA TRP A 268 11.86 -33.99 7.80
C TRP A 268 12.58 -32.64 7.85
N LEU A 269 13.85 -32.64 7.46
CA LEU A 269 14.64 -31.46 7.17
C LEU A 269 14.86 -31.40 5.65
N GLY A 270 14.78 -30.21 5.06
CA GLY A 270 14.81 -30.06 3.61
C GLY A 270 13.57 -30.67 2.93
N GLU A 271 13.77 -31.16 1.71
CA GLU A 271 12.76 -31.95 0.99
C GLU A 271 12.65 -33.37 1.60
N GLY A 272 11.49 -33.68 2.17
CA GLY A 272 11.13 -35.04 2.60
C GLY A 272 10.76 -35.97 1.42
N PRO A 273 10.12 -37.12 1.70
CA PRO A 273 9.72 -38.07 0.66
C PRO A 273 8.81 -37.41 -0.39
N ALA A 274 9.13 -37.59 -1.68
CA ALA A 274 8.53 -36.84 -2.78
C ALA A 274 6.99 -36.77 -2.77
N GLN A 275 6.31 -37.89 -2.48
CA GLN A 275 4.83 -37.91 -2.39
C GLN A 275 4.28 -37.10 -1.19
N LYS A 276 5.02 -37.03 -0.07
CA LYS A 276 4.65 -36.22 1.09
C LYS A 276 4.91 -34.75 0.80
N MET A 277 6.03 -34.40 0.16
CA MET A 277 6.31 -33.03 -0.24
C MET A 277 5.34 -32.53 -1.31
N ALA A 278 4.92 -33.38 -2.26
CA ALA A 278 3.83 -33.05 -3.17
C ALA A 278 2.52 -32.73 -2.42
N ASN A 279 2.15 -33.53 -1.41
CA ASN A 279 0.98 -33.24 -0.57
C ASN A 279 1.15 -31.95 0.25
N VAL A 280 2.32 -31.67 0.83
CA VAL A 280 2.59 -30.41 1.55
C VAL A 280 2.49 -29.21 0.60
N ARG A 281 3.08 -29.29 -0.59
CA ARG A 281 3.04 -28.21 -1.60
C ARG A 281 1.63 -28.00 -2.19
N GLN A 282 0.84 -29.07 -2.33
CA GLN A 282 -0.53 -29.03 -2.86
C GLN A 282 -1.59 -28.63 -1.83
N HIS A 283 -1.42 -29.04 -0.57
CA HIS A 283 -2.47 -28.93 0.45
C HIS A 283 -2.14 -28.00 1.62
N VAL A 284 -0.86 -27.77 1.94
CA VAL A 284 -0.42 -27.02 3.15
C VAL A 284 0.15 -25.66 2.80
N LEU A 285 1.01 -25.58 1.77
CA LEU A 285 1.58 -24.30 1.33
C LEU A 285 0.56 -23.50 0.50
N PRO A 286 0.41 -22.19 0.75
CA PRO A 286 -0.24 -21.27 -0.18
C PRO A 286 0.41 -21.36 -1.57
N GLY A 287 -0.40 -21.37 -2.63
CA GLY A 287 0.07 -21.58 -4.00
C GLY A 287 1.22 -20.65 -4.42
N GLN A 288 1.26 -19.42 -3.91
CA GLN A 288 2.31 -18.43 -4.17
C GLN A 288 3.70 -18.86 -3.66
N ILE A 289 3.76 -19.68 -2.61
CA ILE A 289 5.02 -20.18 -2.03
C ILE A 289 5.16 -21.70 -2.16
N SER A 290 4.28 -22.35 -2.94
CA SER A 290 4.27 -23.81 -3.17
C SER A 290 5.57 -24.36 -3.77
N ASN A 291 6.42 -23.51 -4.36
CA ASN A 291 7.73 -23.87 -4.93
C ASN A 291 8.93 -23.38 -4.09
N VAL A 292 8.71 -22.73 -2.94
CA VAL A 292 9.80 -22.27 -2.07
C VAL A 292 10.49 -23.48 -1.40
N PRO A 293 11.82 -23.50 -1.25
CA PRO A 293 12.53 -24.54 -0.51
C PRO A 293 12.06 -24.59 0.95
N LEU A 294 11.89 -25.81 1.47
CA LEU A 294 11.57 -26.02 2.89
C LEU A 294 12.84 -26.22 3.69
N LEU A 295 12.93 -25.59 4.87
CA LEU A 295 13.91 -25.92 5.90
C LEU A 295 13.49 -27.20 6.64
N ALA A 296 12.18 -27.34 6.93
CA ALA A 296 11.63 -28.48 7.62
C ALA A 296 10.14 -28.68 7.32
N ALA A 297 9.64 -29.89 7.56
CA ALA A 297 8.21 -30.18 7.60
C ALA A 297 7.86 -31.25 8.65
N ILE A 298 6.70 -31.08 9.30
CA ILE A 298 6.14 -31.95 10.35
C ILE A 298 4.71 -32.34 9.92
N ASP A 299 4.47 -33.60 9.62
CA ASP A 299 3.17 -34.13 9.18
C ASP A 299 2.23 -34.32 10.38
N LEU A 300 1.17 -33.52 10.46
CA LEU A 300 0.20 -33.55 11.57
C LEU A 300 -0.86 -34.64 11.41
N THR A 301 -0.95 -35.32 10.26
CA THR A 301 -2.01 -36.31 10.01
C THR A 301 -1.72 -37.67 10.62
N THR A 302 -2.74 -38.28 11.25
CA THR A 302 -2.67 -39.59 11.91
C THR A 302 -2.15 -40.72 11.00
N PHE A 303 -2.47 -40.67 9.71
CA PHE A 303 -2.06 -41.67 8.72
C PHE A 303 -0.78 -41.30 7.95
N GLY A 304 -0.07 -40.24 8.38
CA GLY A 304 1.18 -39.82 7.76
C GLY A 304 1.03 -39.43 6.29
N SER A 305 -0.04 -38.71 5.94
CA SER A 305 -0.36 -38.26 4.58
C SER A 305 0.27 -36.90 4.21
N ALA A 306 0.65 -36.08 5.18
CA ALA A 306 1.15 -34.71 5.05
C ALA A 306 0.20 -33.72 4.34
N LYS A 307 -1.11 -33.99 4.37
CA LYS A 307 -2.15 -33.03 3.91
C LYS A 307 -2.49 -31.96 4.94
N ASP A 308 -2.18 -32.25 6.20
CA ASP A 308 -2.10 -31.33 7.32
C ASP A 308 -0.67 -31.44 7.85
N ALA A 309 0.03 -30.32 7.92
CA ALA A 309 1.44 -30.28 8.30
C ALA A 309 1.81 -28.90 8.83
N ILE A 310 2.93 -28.84 9.54
CA ILE A 310 3.73 -27.61 9.65
C ILE A 310 4.82 -27.67 8.60
N ALA A 311 4.95 -26.62 7.79
CA ALA A 311 6.02 -26.43 6.82
C ALA A 311 6.78 -25.14 7.15
N VAL A 312 8.10 -25.19 7.12
CA VAL A 312 8.96 -24.07 7.48
C VAL A 312 9.86 -23.72 6.30
N THR A 313 9.91 -22.44 5.97
CA THR A 313 10.80 -21.83 4.96
C THR A 313 11.83 -20.95 5.66
N ASN A 314 12.71 -20.28 4.90
CA ASN A 314 13.72 -19.37 5.47
C ASN A 314 13.14 -18.17 6.24
N THR A 315 11.86 -17.82 6.03
CA THR A 315 11.23 -16.63 6.65
C THR A 315 9.86 -16.89 7.27
N LEU A 316 9.16 -17.96 6.88
CA LEU A 316 7.77 -18.26 7.30
C LEU A 316 7.64 -19.66 7.92
N LEU A 317 6.82 -19.75 8.96
CA LEU A 317 6.19 -20.97 9.44
C LEU A 317 4.73 -20.98 8.97
N ILE A 318 4.34 -22.08 8.33
CA ILE A 318 2.97 -22.34 7.87
C ILE A 318 2.48 -23.60 8.59
N ALA A 319 1.39 -23.52 9.34
CA ALA A 319 0.77 -24.66 10.01
C ALA A 319 -0.67 -24.84 9.48
N LYS A 320 -1.01 -26.04 9.01
CA LYS A 320 -2.36 -26.39 8.57
C LYS A 320 -2.91 -27.58 9.35
N GLU A 321 -4.14 -27.45 9.81
CA GLU A 321 -4.94 -28.52 10.44
C GLU A 321 -6.38 -28.46 9.88
N PHE A 322 -6.83 -29.52 9.21
CA PHE A 322 -8.08 -29.53 8.44
C PHE A 322 -8.13 -28.40 7.41
N ASP A 323 -9.09 -27.48 7.49
CA ASP A 323 -9.22 -26.35 6.57
C ASP A 323 -8.57 -25.05 7.11
N ASP A 324 -8.09 -25.05 8.36
CA ASP A 324 -7.45 -23.90 8.99
C ASP A 324 -5.96 -23.82 8.63
N VAL A 325 -5.52 -22.65 8.14
CA VAL A 325 -4.11 -22.36 7.80
C VAL A 325 -3.62 -21.13 8.57
N ILE A 326 -2.54 -21.30 9.33
CA ILE A 326 -1.84 -20.25 10.07
C ILE A 326 -0.51 -19.96 9.37
N CYS A 327 -0.21 -18.69 9.11
CA CYS A 327 1.07 -18.24 8.54
C CYS A 327 1.69 -17.13 9.41
N ILE A 328 2.95 -17.32 9.82
CA ILE A 328 3.68 -16.48 10.76
C ILE A 328 5.12 -16.27 10.27
N GLU A 329 5.62 -15.04 10.34
CA GLU A 329 7.04 -14.75 10.12
C GLU A 329 7.89 -15.27 11.28
N LEU A 330 8.96 -16.01 10.96
CA LEU A 330 9.86 -16.58 11.98
C LEU A 330 10.42 -15.51 12.91
N ALA A 331 10.81 -14.35 12.36
CA ALA A 331 11.34 -13.21 13.09
C ALA A 331 10.33 -12.52 14.04
N ALA A 332 9.03 -12.79 13.90
CA ALA A 332 7.99 -12.26 14.77
C ALA A 332 7.70 -13.15 15.99
N ILE A 333 8.21 -14.39 16.03
CA ILE A 333 8.02 -15.31 17.17
C ILE A 333 8.96 -14.87 18.31
N ARG A 334 8.41 -14.27 19.36
CA ARG A 334 9.17 -13.70 20.48
C ARG A 334 9.46 -14.72 21.58
N ALA A 335 8.50 -15.57 21.92
CA ALA A 335 8.66 -16.55 22.99
C ALA A 335 7.74 -17.78 22.81
N VAL A 336 8.11 -18.89 23.42
CA VAL A 336 7.26 -20.07 23.62
C VAL A 336 7.14 -20.28 25.13
N PRO A 337 5.98 -19.97 25.76
CA PRO A 337 5.83 -20.08 27.20
C PRO A 337 6.19 -21.47 27.74
N GLU A 338 6.90 -21.53 28.87
CA GLU A 338 7.31 -22.79 29.50
C GLU A 338 6.13 -23.54 30.14
N GLY A 339 6.37 -24.80 30.53
CA GLY A 339 5.40 -25.60 31.29
C GLY A 339 4.20 -26.12 30.49
N GLN A 340 4.21 -25.94 29.17
CA GLN A 340 3.24 -26.55 28.26
C GLN A 340 3.34 -28.08 28.30
N ARG A 341 2.21 -28.77 28.16
CA ARG A 341 2.10 -30.22 28.37
C ARG A 341 1.89 -30.95 27.05
N SER A 342 2.52 -32.11 26.90
CA SER A 342 2.45 -32.96 25.70
C SER A 342 1.06 -33.47 25.31
N MET A 343 0.05 -33.34 26.17
CA MET A 343 -1.36 -33.63 25.85
C MET A 343 -2.16 -32.41 25.36
N ALA A 344 -1.51 -31.27 25.12
CA ALA A 344 -2.16 -30.10 24.51
C ALA A 344 -2.28 -30.28 22.99
N SER A 345 -3.45 -29.97 22.43
CA SER A 345 -3.67 -29.96 20.97
C SER A 345 -2.98 -28.79 20.25
N LYS A 346 -2.47 -27.80 21.00
CA LYS A 346 -1.77 -26.64 20.47
C LYS A 346 -0.57 -26.26 21.33
N VAL A 347 0.50 -25.75 20.72
CA VAL A 347 1.59 -25.03 21.39
C VAL A 347 1.29 -23.54 21.32
N SER A 348 1.19 -22.89 22.48
CA SER A 348 1.11 -21.44 22.61
C SER A 348 2.47 -20.81 22.30
N ILE A 349 2.44 -19.70 21.57
CA ILE A 349 3.60 -18.83 21.27
C ILE A 349 3.20 -17.37 21.45
N VAL A 350 4.17 -16.49 21.70
CA VAL A 350 3.98 -15.03 21.70
C VAL A 350 4.52 -14.48 20.39
N VAL A 351 3.68 -13.79 19.63
CA VAL A 351 4.00 -13.20 18.33
C VAL A 351 3.91 -11.68 18.41
N ASP A 352 4.93 -11.01 17.86
CA ASP A 352 5.00 -9.56 17.85
C ASP A 352 3.78 -8.94 17.12
N GLY A 353 3.26 -7.84 17.68
CA GLY A 353 2.01 -7.19 17.21
C GLY A 353 0.72 -8.04 17.26
N ARG A 354 0.78 -9.33 17.64
CA ARG A 354 -0.39 -10.24 17.66
C ARG A 354 -0.67 -10.88 19.03
N GLY A 355 0.27 -10.82 19.97
CA GLY A 355 0.11 -11.42 21.30
C GLY A 355 0.21 -12.94 21.26
N THR A 356 -0.51 -13.62 22.16
CA THR A 356 -0.44 -15.08 22.29
C THR A 356 -1.29 -15.80 21.24
N MET A 357 -0.69 -16.73 20.50
CA MET A 357 -1.33 -17.56 19.47
C MET A 357 -1.08 -19.04 19.72
N GLY A 358 -2.01 -19.93 19.35
CA GLY A 358 -1.85 -21.38 19.48
C GLY A 358 -1.62 -22.07 18.13
N ILE A 359 -0.49 -22.76 17.98
CA ILE A 359 -0.10 -23.54 16.78
C ILE A 359 -0.58 -24.99 16.94
N PRO A 360 -1.33 -25.57 15.99
CA PRO A 360 -1.79 -26.95 16.08
C PRO A 360 -0.62 -27.93 16.01
N VAL A 361 -0.70 -29.02 16.79
CA VAL A 361 0.37 -30.04 16.86
C VAL A 361 -0.06 -31.45 16.43
N GLY A 362 -1.34 -31.67 16.11
CA GLY A 362 -1.87 -33.00 15.84
C GLY A 362 -1.58 -33.95 17.02
N ILE A 363 -0.75 -34.97 16.78
CA ILE A 363 -0.28 -35.91 17.81
C ILE A 363 1.22 -35.79 18.11
N ASP A 364 1.89 -34.74 17.64
CA ASP A 364 3.34 -34.58 17.59
C ASP A 364 3.78 -33.30 18.30
N PHE A 365 3.33 -33.13 19.56
CA PHE A 365 3.62 -31.95 20.38
C PHE A 365 5.12 -31.62 20.46
N GLU A 366 5.95 -32.62 20.79
CA GLU A 366 7.38 -32.42 21.06
C GLU A 366 8.17 -31.79 19.89
N PRO A 367 8.14 -32.31 18.63
CA PRO A 367 8.85 -31.68 17.53
C PRO A 367 8.33 -30.28 17.19
N VAL A 368 7.03 -30.01 17.33
CA VAL A 368 6.47 -28.66 17.09
C VAL A 368 6.94 -27.68 18.17
N HIS A 369 6.93 -28.10 19.43
CA HIS A 369 7.42 -27.31 20.55
C HIS A 369 8.93 -27.02 20.42
N ALA A 370 9.73 -28.05 20.12
CA ALA A 370 11.17 -27.92 19.90
C ALA A 370 11.53 -26.98 18.73
N LEU A 371 10.80 -27.08 17.61
CA LEU A 371 10.93 -26.17 16.46
C LEU A 371 10.67 -24.72 16.89
N LEU A 372 9.55 -24.45 17.54
CA LEU A 372 9.16 -23.09 17.93
C LEU A 372 10.12 -22.49 18.96
N GLN A 373 10.59 -23.30 19.92
CA GLN A 373 11.63 -22.89 20.88
C GLN A 373 12.97 -22.57 20.19
N ALA A 374 13.35 -23.31 19.14
CA ALA A 374 14.56 -23.01 18.38
C ALA A 374 14.47 -21.64 17.67
N VAL A 375 13.33 -21.35 17.03
CA VAL A 375 13.09 -20.06 16.36
C VAL A 375 13.09 -18.90 17.36
N ALA A 376 12.40 -19.05 18.50
CA ALA A 376 12.39 -18.04 19.56
C ALA A 376 13.82 -17.75 20.09
N ARG A 377 14.62 -18.79 20.38
CA ARG A 377 16.01 -18.62 20.82
C ARG A 377 16.88 -17.89 19.79
N VAL A 378 16.73 -18.17 18.49
CA VAL A 378 17.46 -17.43 17.44
C VAL A 378 17.09 -15.93 17.47
N ASN A 379 15.81 -15.62 17.66
CA ASN A 379 15.33 -14.23 17.77
C ASN A 379 15.77 -13.52 19.06
N GLU A 380 15.98 -14.26 20.15
CA GLU A 380 16.54 -13.77 21.42
C GLU A 380 18.07 -13.56 21.36
N GLY A 381 18.73 -13.89 20.24
CA GLY A 381 20.19 -13.83 20.09
C GLY A 381 20.94 -15.09 20.55
N GLY A 382 20.22 -16.17 20.82
CA GLY A 382 20.73 -17.48 21.22
C GLY A 382 21.44 -18.25 20.10
N ALA A 383 22.67 -17.82 19.79
CA ALA A 383 23.76 -18.56 19.17
C ALA A 383 23.42 -19.55 18.02
N GLY A 384 23.47 -19.05 16.78
CA GLY A 384 23.72 -19.84 15.57
C GLY A 384 24.85 -19.18 14.74
N PRO A 385 25.72 -19.94 14.05
CA PRO A 385 26.81 -19.36 13.27
C PRO A 385 26.27 -18.66 12.02
N VAL A 386 26.49 -17.35 11.91
CA VAL A 386 26.11 -16.56 10.74
C VAL A 386 27.05 -16.91 9.58
N HIS A 387 26.63 -17.82 8.71
CA HIS A 387 27.35 -18.15 7.48
C HIS A 387 26.92 -17.20 6.36
N ALA A 388 27.85 -16.36 5.91
CA ALA A 388 27.72 -15.59 4.68
C ALA A 388 28.53 -16.28 3.57
N GLU A 389 27.85 -16.90 2.61
CA GLU A 389 28.48 -17.37 1.36
C GLU A 389 28.05 -16.51 0.18
N VAL A 390 29.02 -16.19 -0.67
CA VAL A 390 28.86 -15.48 -1.94
C VAL A 390 29.15 -16.48 -3.06
N SER A 391 28.27 -16.54 -4.06
CA SER A 391 28.57 -17.24 -5.32
C SER A 391 27.96 -16.52 -6.51
N ALA A 392 28.61 -16.65 -7.67
CA ALA A 392 28.55 -15.67 -8.74
C ALA A 392 27.70 -16.10 -9.96
N PHE A 393 27.03 -15.09 -10.52
CA PHE A 393 26.60 -14.89 -11.92
C PHE A 393 26.64 -16.05 -12.95
N VAL A 394 25.51 -16.23 -13.63
CA VAL A 394 25.37 -15.89 -15.07
C VAL A 394 24.04 -15.13 -15.27
N GLY A 395 24.02 -14.07 -16.10
CA GLY A 395 22.82 -13.27 -16.43
C GLY A 395 21.94 -13.91 -17.53
N GLU A 396 21.00 -13.22 -18.20
CA GLU A 396 20.68 -11.79 -18.34
C GLU A 396 19.17 -11.69 -18.72
N GLY A 397 18.41 -10.61 -18.50
CA GLY A 397 18.63 -9.32 -17.84
C GLY A 397 17.32 -8.83 -17.19
N PRO A 398 17.23 -7.57 -16.71
CA PRO A 398 16.30 -7.20 -15.63
C PRO A 398 14.83 -7.02 -16.01
N GLY A 399 14.30 -7.81 -16.95
CA GLY A 399 13.16 -8.66 -16.57
C GLY A 399 11.92 -8.72 -17.46
N GLN A 400 11.28 -9.88 -17.40
CA GLN A 400 9.89 -10.09 -17.79
C GLN A 400 9.14 -10.64 -16.56
N LEU A 401 7.84 -10.92 -16.69
CA LEU A 401 7.21 -11.90 -15.80
C LEU A 401 7.81 -13.26 -16.15
N SER A 402 8.09 -14.09 -15.14
CA SER A 402 8.28 -15.51 -15.41
C SER A 402 7.00 -16.11 -15.97
N ALA A 403 7.10 -17.17 -16.78
CA ALA A 403 5.94 -17.82 -17.38
C ALA A 403 4.90 -18.24 -16.31
N GLY A 404 5.38 -18.71 -15.14
CA GLY A 404 4.52 -19.11 -14.02
C GLY A 404 3.73 -17.97 -13.36
N GLU A 405 4.27 -16.74 -13.31
CA GLU A 405 3.54 -15.60 -12.73
C GLU A 405 2.41 -15.11 -13.65
N ALA A 406 2.63 -15.16 -14.97
CA ALA A 406 1.59 -14.86 -15.95
C ALA A 406 0.45 -15.90 -15.92
N GLU A 407 0.81 -17.19 -15.80
CA GLU A 407 -0.13 -18.30 -15.70
C GLU A 407 -0.92 -18.28 -14.38
N ALA A 408 -0.27 -17.98 -13.25
CA ALA A 408 -0.93 -17.83 -11.95
C ALA A 408 -1.98 -16.71 -11.94
N LEU A 409 -1.65 -15.55 -12.55
CA LEU A 409 -2.59 -14.44 -12.67
C LEU A 409 -3.80 -14.79 -13.55
N ALA A 410 -3.58 -15.48 -14.67
CA ALA A 410 -4.66 -15.95 -15.55
C ALA A 410 -5.61 -16.90 -14.81
N ASN A 411 -5.07 -17.92 -14.12
CA ASN A 411 -5.84 -18.91 -13.38
C ASN A 411 -6.68 -18.29 -12.24
N GLN A 412 -6.12 -17.30 -11.51
CA GLN A 412 -6.84 -16.63 -10.43
C GLN A 412 -8.03 -15.79 -10.94
N LEU A 413 -7.90 -15.21 -12.14
CA LEU A 413 -8.97 -14.43 -12.77
C LEU A 413 -10.06 -15.34 -13.37
N GLN A 414 -9.66 -16.49 -13.94
CA GLN A 414 -10.57 -17.52 -14.45
C GLN A 414 -11.47 -18.08 -13.32
N ALA A 415 -10.91 -18.36 -12.14
CA ALA A 415 -11.66 -18.91 -11.01
C ALA A 415 -12.75 -17.95 -10.51
N ALA A 416 -12.40 -16.67 -10.32
CA ALA A 416 -13.36 -15.64 -9.88
C ALA A 416 -14.51 -15.44 -10.87
N MET A 417 -14.25 -15.56 -12.18
CA MET A 417 -15.27 -15.47 -13.23
C MET A 417 -16.30 -16.62 -13.18
N LEU A 418 -15.90 -17.81 -12.73
CA LEU A 418 -16.75 -19.00 -12.71
C LEU A 418 -17.66 -19.07 -11.47
N THR A 419 -17.11 -18.83 -10.28
CA THR A 419 -17.80 -19.15 -9.00
C THR A 419 -18.07 -17.96 -8.08
N GLY A 420 -17.53 -16.78 -8.37
CA GLY A 420 -17.72 -15.59 -7.54
C GLY A 420 -19.13 -14.99 -7.59
N SER A 421 -19.44 -14.07 -6.68
CA SER A 421 -20.60 -13.19 -6.82
C SER A 421 -20.51 -12.34 -8.09
N VAL A 422 -21.61 -11.72 -8.53
CA VAL A 422 -21.56 -10.82 -9.69
C VAL A 422 -20.56 -9.66 -9.49
N ASP A 423 -20.43 -9.18 -8.25
CA ASP A 423 -19.41 -8.21 -7.87
C ASP A 423 -17.99 -8.78 -7.98
N ASP A 424 -17.73 -10.01 -7.52
CA ASP A 424 -16.41 -10.65 -7.68
C ASP A 424 -16.00 -10.86 -9.14
N LYS A 425 -16.97 -11.17 -10.01
CA LYS A 425 -16.76 -11.29 -11.46
C LYS A 425 -16.42 -9.93 -12.08
N ILE A 426 -17.18 -8.88 -11.74
CA ILE A 426 -16.88 -7.49 -12.14
C ILE A 426 -15.50 -7.07 -11.64
N ASN A 427 -15.15 -7.45 -10.41
CA ASN A 427 -13.85 -7.16 -9.80
C ASN A 427 -12.70 -7.89 -10.49
N ALA A 428 -12.93 -9.12 -10.99
CA ALA A 428 -11.95 -9.88 -11.74
C ALA A 428 -11.73 -9.30 -13.15
N ALA A 429 -12.80 -8.99 -13.87
CA ALA A 429 -12.74 -8.30 -15.16
C ALA A 429 -12.04 -6.92 -15.05
N ALA A 430 -12.26 -6.19 -13.94
CA ALA A 430 -11.57 -4.92 -13.69
C ALA A 430 -10.05 -5.10 -13.52
N ARG A 431 -9.61 -6.19 -12.87
CA ARG A 431 -8.19 -6.53 -12.76
C ARG A 431 -7.57 -6.89 -14.12
N GLN A 432 -8.30 -7.59 -15.00
CA GLN A 432 -7.85 -7.82 -16.38
C GLN A 432 -7.68 -6.50 -17.14
N LEU A 433 -8.64 -5.58 -17.01
CA LEU A 433 -8.59 -4.25 -17.61
C LEU A 433 -7.36 -3.45 -17.15
N LEU A 434 -7.09 -3.43 -15.84
CA LEU A 434 -5.94 -2.75 -15.24
C LEU A 434 -4.59 -3.42 -15.60
N ALA A 435 -4.56 -4.73 -15.82
CA ALA A 435 -3.38 -5.46 -16.30
C ALA A 435 -3.08 -5.23 -17.81
N GLY A 436 -3.98 -4.54 -18.53
CA GLY A 436 -3.89 -4.34 -19.97
C GLY A 436 -4.33 -5.56 -20.79
N ALA A 437 -5.02 -6.52 -20.18
CA ALA A 437 -5.66 -7.65 -20.86
C ALA A 437 -7.04 -7.24 -21.39
N TYR A 438 -7.08 -6.16 -22.18
CA TYR A 438 -8.32 -5.44 -22.52
C TYR A 438 -9.38 -6.31 -23.20
N GLN A 439 -8.99 -7.18 -24.14
CA GLN A 439 -9.96 -8.08 -24.81
C GLN A 439 -10.57 -9.09 -23.85
N ALA A 440 -9.76 -9.72 -22.99
CA ALA A 440 -10.26 -10.66 -21.97
C ALA A 440 -11.22 -9.98 -20.98
N ALA A 441 -10.92 -8.73 -20.58
CA ALA A 441 -11.81 -7.93 -19.75
C ALA A 441 -13.15 -7.62 -20.47
N ILE A 442 -13.11 -7.25 -21.75
CA ILE A 442 -14.31 -7.00 -22.57
C ILE A 442 -15.17 -8.28 -22.64
N ASP A 443 -14.57 -9.42 -22.96
CA ASP A 443 -15.26 -10.70 -23.09
C ASP A 443 -15.89 -11.14 -21.74
N ALA A 444 -15.17 -10.93 -20.64
CA ALA A 444 -15.67 -11.15 -19.29
C ALA A 444 -16.87 -10.25 -18.96
N TYR A 445 -16.80 -8.95 -19.24
CA TYR A 445 -17.92 -8.03 -19.01
C TYR A 445 -19.13 -8.31 -19.89
N LEU A 446 -18.93 -8.79 -21.13
CA LEU A 446 -20.03 -9.23 -22.00
C LEU A 446 -20.76 -10.45 -21.41
N GLN A 447 -20.02 -11.44 -20.90
CA GLN A 447 -20.58 -12.60 -20.22
C GLN A 447 -21.33 -12.22 -18.95
N ILE A 448 -20.78 -11.30 -18.15
CA ILE A 448 -21.44 -10.81 -16.93
C ILE A 448 -22.75 -10.09 -17.27
N ALA A 449 -22.75 -9.17 -18.24
CA ALA A 449 -23.96 -8.45 -18.66
C ALA A 449 -25.05 -9.39 -19.17
N ALA A 450 -24.70 -10.46 -19.89
CA ALA A 450 -25.65 -11.46 -20.38
C ALA A 450 -26.28 -12.30 -19.27
N LEU A 451 -25.54 -12.59 -18.19
CA LEU A 451 -26.01 -13.38 -17.04
C LEU A 451 -26.68 -12.54 -15.95
N HIS A 452 -26.36 -11.24 -15.89
CA HIS A 452 -26.79 -10.31 -14.85
C HIS A 452 -27.28 -8.99 -15.47
N PRO A 453 -28.50 -8.97 -16.07
CA PRO A 453 -29.03 -7.81 -16.77
C PRO A 453 -29.10 -6.53 -15.93
N GLU A 454 -29.28 -6.67 -14.61
CA GLU A 454 -29.27 -5.58 -13.62
C GLU A 454 -27.90 -4.89 -13.48
N ARG A 455 -26.82 -5.52 -13.95
CA ARG A 455 -25.45 -4.96 -13.95
C ARG A 455 -24.99 -4.48 -15.33
N THR A 456 -25.87 -4.49 -16.34
CA THR A 456 -25.54 -4.13 -17.73
C THR A 456 -24.91 -2.75 -17.84
N GLY A 457 -25.45 -1.72 -17.17
CA GLY A 457 -24.90 -0.36 -17.20
C GLY A 457 -23.43 -0.28 -16.76
N VAL A 458 -23.09 -0.97 -15.66
CA VAL A 458 -21.71 -1.05 -15.16
C VAL A 458 -20.81 -1.79 -16.15
N CYS A 459 -21.25 -2.95 -16.64
CA CYS A 459 -20.45 -3.78 -17.55
C CYS A 459 -20.19 -3.07 -18.89
N TYR A 460 -21.21 -2.42 -19.47
CA TYR A 460 -21.06 -1.66 -20.71
C TYR A 460 -20.14 -0.44 -20.53
N GLY A 461 -20.17 0.22 -19.37
CA GLY A 461 -19.22 1.30 -19.07
C GLY A 461 -17.77 0.82 -19.06
N GLN A 462 -17.51 -0.37 -18.53
CA GLN A 462 -16.16 -0.96 -18.51
C GLN A 462 -15.73 -1.54 -19.87
N ILE A 463 -16.67 -2.08 -20.67
CA ILE A 463 -16.39 -2.46 -22.07
C ILE A 463 -16.00 -1.24 -22.90
N GLY A 464 -16.71 -0.11 -22.73
CA GLY A 464 -16.35 1.16 -23.35
C GLY A 464 -14.92 1.60 -22.99
N ALA A 465 -14.53 1.49 -21.71
CA ALA A 465 -13.17 1.76 -21.27
C ALA A 465 -12.14 0.82 -21.90
N GLY A 466 -12.42 -0.49 -22.00
CA GLY A 466 -11.55 -1.45 -22.69
C GLY A 466 -11.35 -1.12 -24.17
N LEU A 467 -12.44 -0.80 -24.88
CA LEU A 467 -12.42 -0.41 -26.30
C LEU A 467 -11.65 0.90 -26.52
N PHE A 468 -11.80 1.87 -25.61
CA PHE A 468 -11.05 3.12 -25.64
C PHE A 468 -9.54 2.88 -25.50
N PHE A 469 -9.10 2.03 -24.57
CA PHE A 469 -7.66 1.75 -24.38
C PHE A 469 -7.00 1.02 -25.55
N ILE A 470 -7.75 0.29 -26.38
CA ILE A 470 -7.27 -0.36 -27.60
C ILE A 470 -7.52 0.45 -28.89
N GLY A 471 -7.96 1.71 -28.76
CA GLY A 471 -8.13 2.63 -29.90
C GLY A 471 -9.42 2.48 -30.70
N HIS A 472 -10.37 1.65 -30.26
CA HIS A 472 -11.68 1.48 -30.91
C HIS A 472 -12.69 2.53 -30.41
N TYR A 473 -12.36 3.81 -30.62
CA TYR A 473 -13.08 4.95 -30.04
C TYR A 473 -14.56 5.03 -30.44
N GLU A 474 -14.90 4.70 -31.69
CA GLU A 474 -16.30 4.68 -32.17
C GLU A 474 -17.13 3.66 -31.38
N ARG A 475 -16.62 2.43 -31.24
CA ARG A 475 -17.28 1.38 -30.44
C ARG A 475 -17.29 1.70 -28.95
N ALA A 476 -16.26 2.38 -28.44
CA ALA A 476 -16.25 2.85 -27.05
C ALA A 476 -17.43 3.82 -26.79
N ILE A 477 -17.67 4.76 -27.71
CA ILE A 477 -18.81 5.69 -27.66
C ILE A 477 -20.15 4.92 -27.68
N GLU A 478 -20.31 3.92 -28.54
CA GLU A 478 -21.52 3.07 -28.58
C GLU A 478 -21.78 2.42 -27.21
N TYR A 479 -20.76 1.80 -26.61
CA TYR A 479 -20.89 1.13 -25.31
C TYR A 479 -21.13 2.11 -24.15
N TYR A 480 -20.55 3.30 -24.15
CA TYR A 480 -20.87 4.33 -23.15
C TYR A 480 -22.32 4.86 -23.30
N GLN A 481 -22.82 5.01 -24.52
CA GLN A 481 -24.22 5.38 -24.76
C GLN A 481 -25.18 4.28 -24.30
N ALA A 482 -24.86 3.01 -24.58
CA ALA A 482 -25.63 1.87 -24.09
C ALA A 482 -25.58 1.78 -22.55
N ALA A 483 -24.41 1.97 -21.93
CA ALA A 483 -24.25 2.00 -20.48
C ALA A 483 -25.17 3.04 -19.82
N LYS A 484 -25.22 4.25 -20.39
CA LYS A 484 -26.12 5.34 -19.97
C LYS A 484 -27.61 4.95 -20.07
N GLN A 485 -28.01 4.27 -21.14
CA GLN A 485 -29.38 3.74 -21.30
C GLN A 485 -29.69 2.64 -20.28
N HIS A 486 -28.69 1.86 -19.86
CA HIS A 486 -28.79 0.81 -18.84
C HIS A 486 -28.48 1.28 -17.41
N GLY A 487 -28.65 2.58 -17.11
CA GLY A 487 -28.63 3.11 -15.75
C GLY A 487 -27.24 3.38 -15.15
N ALA A 488 -26.16 3.37 -15.95
CA ALA A 488 -24.89 3.96 -15.52
C ALA A 488 -25.03 5.48 -15.32
N ASP A 489 -24.17 6.07 -14.49
CA ASP A 489 -24.20 7.51 -14.19
C ASP A 489 -24.17 8.35 -15.49
N PRO A 490 -25.21 9.15 -15.78
CA PRO A 490 -25.33 9.88 -17.04
C PRO A 490 -24.17 10.84 -17.31
N ARG A 491 -23.64 11.48 -16.27
CA ARG A 491 -22.57 12.47 -16.38
C ARG A 491 -21.23 11.79 -16.63
N MET A 492 -20.93 10.71 -15.91
CA MET A 492 -19.71 9.93 -16.14
C MET A 492 -19.65 9.37 -17.57
N MET A 493 -20.80 8.91 -18.11
CA MET A 493 -20.85 8.43 -19.49
C MET A 493 -20.70 9.58 -20.51
N ASP A 494 -21.28 10.76 -20.25
CA ASP A 494 -21.09 11.93 -21.12
C ASP A 494 -19.63 12.42 -21.15
N ASP A 495 -18.96 12.45 -20.00
CA ASP A 495 -17.52 12.78 -19.90
C ASP A 495 -16.67 11.78 -20.70
N ASN A 496 -16.92 10.48 -20.56
CA ASN A 496 -16.22 9.42 -21.31
C ASN A 496 -16.48 9.50 -22.84
N ILE A 497 -17.72 9.80 -23.26
CA ILE A 497 -18.06 9.99 -24.68
C ILE A 497 -17.34 11.21 -25.26
N ALA A 498 -17.21 12.29 -24.50
CA ALA A 498 -16.47 13.48 -24.92
C ALA A 498 -14.98 13.17 -25.09
N GLU A 499 -14.36 12.42 -24.17
CA GLU A 499 -12.95 12.00 -24.28
C GLU A 499 -12.72 11.13 -25.52
N ALA A 500 -13.57 10.13 -25.77
CA ALA A 500 -13.47 9.27 -26.95
C ALA A 500 -13.67 10.02 -28.28
N ARG A 501 -14.60 10.98 -28.34
CA ARG A 501 -14.77 11.86 -29.52
C ARG A 501 -13.55 12.72 -29.78
N GLY A 502 -12.90 13.22 -28.72
CA GLY A 502 -11.65 13.99 -28.83
C GLY A 502 -10.51 13.20 -29.47
N LYS A 503 -10.52 11.86 -29.38
CA LYS A 503 -9.53 10.96 -30.01
C LYS A 503 -9.84 10.58 -31.47
N LEU A 504 -11.01 10.95 -31.99
CA LEU A 504 -11.37 10.78 -33.40
C LEU A 504 -11.16 12.07 -34.22
N GLY A 505 -11.05 13.22 -33.55
CA GLY A 505 -10.96 14.54 -34.18
C GLY A 505 -9.56 15.15 -34.24
N GLY A 506 -8.52 14.41 -33.86
CA GLY A 506 -7.12 14.84 -33.87
C GLY A 506 -6.17 13.68 -34.09
#